data_AF-A0A7U3ZIJ9-F1
#
_entry.id   AF-A0A7U3ZIJ9-F1
#
_cell.length_a   1.000
_cell.length_b   1.000
_cell.length_c   1.000
_cell.angle_alpha   90.00
_cell.angle_beta   90.00
_cell.angle_gamma   90.00
#
_symmetry.space_group_name_H-M   'P 1'
#
loop_
_entity.id
_entity.type
_entity.pdbx_description
1 polymer ?
#
loop_
_entity_poly.entity_id
_entity_poly.type
_entity_poly.pdbx_seq_one_letter_code
_entity_poly.pdbx_strand_id
1 'polypeptide(L)'
;MEKKEWIEEVLNSTQKLQRAEAPEGLWHKVEARVKNEAKVIALVPTRTIWLAAASIGVLVVLNWFALRSYRETSERVSPVESLIEQYQLN
;
A
#
# COMPACT_ATOMS: atom_id res chain seq x y z
N MET A 1 22.35 -7.39 -59.61
CA MET A 1 23.59 -7.19 -58.81
C MET A 1 23.27 -6.49 -57.50
N GLU A 2 22.31 -5.56 -57.48
CA GLU A 2 21.92 -4.77 -56.29
C GLU A 2 21.51 -5.55 -55.03
N LYS A 3 20.96 -6.77 -55.17
CA LYS A 3 20.51 -7.57 -54.00
C LYS A 3 21.67 -7.95 -53.05
N LYS A 4 22.91 -8.01 -53.52
CA LYS A 4 24.05 -8.37 -52.67
C LYS A 4 24.59 -7.16 -51.90
N GLU A 5 24.57 -5.98 -52.52
CA GLU A 5 25.08 -4.74 -51.93
C GLU A 5 24.26 -4.28 -50.74
N TRP A 6 22.91 -4.31 -50.81
CA TRP A 6 22.09 -3.88 -49.66
C TRP A 6 22.23 -4.81 -48.45
N ILE A 7 22.49 -6.10 -48.67
CA ILE A 7 22.70 -7.08 -47.58
C ILE A 7 24.02 -6.77 -46.87
N GLU A 8 25.08 -6.50 -47.63
CA GLU A 8 26.38 -6.11 -47.06
C GLU A 8 26.31 -4.75 -46.36
N GLU A 9 25.53 -3.80 -46.88
CA GLU A 9 25.33 -2.49 -46.27
C GLU A 9 24.60 -2.59 -44.93
N VAL A 10 23.55 -3.41 -44.84
CA VAL A 10 22.81 -3.66 -43.60
C VAL A 10 23.69 -4.40 -42.59
N LEU A 11 24.42 -5.44 -43.01
CA LEU A 11 25.32 -6.19 -42.13
C LEU A 11 26.48 -5.32 -41.59
N ASN A 12 26.98 -4.37 -42.39
CA ASN A 12 28.08 -3.50 -41.99
C ASN A 12 27.62 -2.21 -41.28
N SER A 13 26.32 -1.91 -41.25
CA SER A 13 25.76 -0.73 -40.57
C SER A 13 26.10 -0.65 -39.08
N THR A 14 26.24 -1.81 -38.44
CA THR A 14 26.51 -1.93 -36.99
C THR A 14 28.02 -1.99 -36.70
N GLN A 15 28.86 -2.32 -37.69
CA GLN A 15 30.33 -2.41 -37.51
C GLN A 15 30.98 -1.05 -37.24
N LYS A 16 30.30 0.06 -37.59
CA LYS A 16 30.73 1.42 -37.28
C LYS A 16 30.26 1.91 -35.90
N LEU A 17 29.48 1.11 -35.16
CA LEU A 17 29.06 1.47 -33.81
C LEU A 17 30.21 1.23 -32.84
N GLN A 18 30.95 2.30 -32.58
CA GLN A 18 31.95 2.31 -31.51
C GLN A 18 31.22 2.16 -30.17
N ARG A 19 31.69 1.26 -29.31
CA ARG A 19 31.16 1.12 -27.95
C ARG A 19 31.32 2.46 -27.25
N ALA A 20 30.21 3.11 -26.89
CA ALA A 20 30.23 4.33 -26.11
C ALA A 20 30.89 4.04 -24.76
N GLU A 21 31.97 4.75 -24.46
CA GLU A 21 32.62 4.66 -23.16
C GLU A 21 31.72 5.35 -22.14
N ALA A 22 31.45 4.64 -21.04
CA ALA A 22 30.60 5.17 -19.99
C ALA A 22 31.33 6.35 -19.32
N PRO A 23 30.74 7.57 -19.26
CA PRO A 23 31.35 8.67 -18.56
C PRO A 23 31.68 8.32 -17.10
N GLU A 24 32.85 8.76 -16.64
CA GLU A 24 33.32 8.55 -15.28
C GLU A 24 32.27 9.02 -14.27
N GLY A 25 32.04 8.22 -13.22
CA GLY A 25 31.05 8.53 -12.18
C GLY A 25 29.59 8.22 -12.54
N LEU A 26 29.29 7.60 -13.69
CA LEU A 26 27.94 7.11 -14.00
C LEU A 26 27.38 6.20 -12.90
N TRP A 27 28.22 5.31 -12.37
CA TRP A 27 27.84 4.42 -11.28
C TRP A 27 27.42 5.20 -10.03
N HIS A 28 28.21 6.22 -9.65
CA HIS A 28 27.89 7.10 -8.52
C HIS A 28 26.57 7.86 -8.73
N LYS A 29 26.28 8.30 -9.97
CA LYS A 29 25.02 8.98 -10.30
C LYS A 29 23.81 8.06 -10.19
N VAL A 30 23.94 6.81 -10.63
CA VAL A 30 22.90 5.78 -10.49
C VAL A 30 22.69 5.43 -9.02
N GLU A 31 23.78 5.17 -8.29
CA GLU A 31 23.74 4.85 -6.87
C GLU A 31 23.09 5.97 -6.03
N ALA A 32 23.44 7.23 -6.30
CA ALA A 32 22.85 8.38 -5.63
C ALA A 32 21.34 8.50 -5.89
N ARG A 33 20.89 8.23 -7.12
CA ARG A 33 19.46 8.25 -7.46
C ARG A 33 18.69 7.14 -6.75
N VAL A 34 19.20 5.91 -6.78
CA VAL A 34 18.57 4.76 -6.12
C VAL A 34 18.50 4.95 -4.60
N LYS A 35 19.58 5.43 -3.96
CA LYS A 35 19.61 5.68 -2.50
C LYS A 35 18.64 6.79 -2.08
N ASN A 36 18.50 7.85 -2.88
CA ASN A 36 17.59 8.94 -2.57
C ASN A 36 16.12 8.52 -2.70
N GLU A 37 15.76 7.73 -3.72
CA GLU A 37 14.40 7.23 -3.88
C GLU A 37 14.01 6.22 -2.78
N ALA A 38 14.93 5.34 -2.39
CA ALA A 38 14.72 4.43 -1.26
C ALA A 38 14.49 5.16 0.08
N LYS A 39 15.15 6.31 0.28
CA LYS A 39 14.99 7.12 1.49
C LYS A 39 13.63 7.82 1.58
N VAL A 40 13.04 8.20 0.43
CA VAL A 40 11.72 8.85 0.38
C VAL A 40 10.60 7.87 0.72
N ILE A 41 10.74 6.59 0.33
CA ILE A 41 9.74 5.55 0.64
C ILE A 41 9.82 5.10 2.11
N ALA A 42 11.01 5.18 2.73
CA ALA A 42 11.25 4.68 4.08
C ALA A 42 10.87 5.66 5.24
N LEU A 43 10.63 6.95 4.97
CA LEU A 43 10.28 7.92 6.00
C LEU A 43 8.80 8.31 5.92
N VAL A 44 7.93 7.45 6.45
CA VAL A 44 6.62 7.94 6.92
C VAL A 44 6.87 8.84 8.13
N PRO A 45 6.43 10.11 8.13
CA PRO A 45 6.64 11.00 9.27
C PRO A 45 6.06 10.40 10.55
N THR A 46 6.79 10.47 11.66
CA THR A 46 6.32 9.96 12.97
C THR A 46 4.96 10.52 13.38
N ARG A 47 4.67 11.77 12.99
CA ARG A 47 3.36 12.41 13.17
C ARG A 47 2.22 11.64 12.48
N THR A 48 2.46 11.10 11.29
CA THR A 48 1.48 10.31 10.54
C THR A 48 1.20 8.97 11.22
N ILE A 49 2.24 8.35 11.81
CA ILE A 49 2.11 7.12 12.58
C ILE A 49 1.22 7.37 13.82
N TRP A 50 1.44 8.47 14.54
CA TRP A 50 0.61 8.85 15.68
C TRP A 50 -0.84 9.18 15.30
N LEU A 51 -1.05 9.86 14.17
CA LEU A 51 -2.39 10.11 13.63
C LEU A 51 -3.13 8.82 13.29
N ALA A 52 -2.45 7.88 12.63
CA ALA A 52 -3.02 6.57 12.31
C ALA A 52 -3.36 5.78 13.58
N ALA A 53 -2.45 5.76 14.56
CA ALA A 53 -2.68 5.10 15.85
C ALA A 53 -3.85 5.74 16.62
N ALA A 54 -3.96 7.07 16.63
CA ALA A 54 -5.07 7.78 17.25
C ALA A 54 -6.42 7.44 16.58
N SER A 55 -6.46 7.39 15.25
CA SER A 55 -7.66 7.01 14.50
C SER A 55 -8.11 5.59 14.83
N ILE A 56 -7.18 4.64 14.89
CA ILE A 56 -7.48 3.25 15.30
C ILE A 56 -7.96 3.22 16.76
N GLY A 57 -7.31 3.97 17.65
CA GLY A 57 -7.71 4.06 19.06
C GLY A 57 -9.16 4.55 19.25
N VAL A 58 -9.57 5.57 18.49
CA VAL A 58 -10.96 6.06 18.50
C VAL A 58 -11.94 4.96 18.07
N LEU A 59 -11.62 4.23 17.00
CA LEU A 59 -12.45 3.12 16.54
C LEU A 59 -12.58 2.02 17.59
N VAL A 60 -11.49 1.67 18.29
CA VAL A 60 -11.51 0.66 19.36
C VAL A 60 -12.42 1.11 20.50
N VAL A 61 -12.30 2.35 20.96
CA VAL A 61 -13.14 2.90 22.04
C VAL A 61 -14.61 2.91 21.63
N LEU A 62 -14.90 3.31 20.40
CA LEU A 62 -16.27 3.40 19.90
C LEU A 62 -16.93 2.02 19.78
N ASN A 63 -16.19 1.04 19.24
CA ASN A 63 -16.65 -0.35 19.18
C ASN A 63 -16.85 -0.96 20.58
N TRP A 64 -15.96 -0.65 21.52
CA TRP A 64 -16.10 -1.09 22.92
C TRP A 64 -17.37 -0.54 23.57
N PHE A 65 -17.64 0.75 23.39
CA PHE A 65 -18.83 1.40 23.91
C PHE A 65 -20.11 0.80 23.31
N ALA A 66 -20.15 0.64 21.98
CA ALA A 66 -21.28 0.03 21.29
C ALA A 66 -21.57 -1.39 21.79
N LEU A 67 -20.53 -2.21 21.99
CA LEU A 67 -20.68 -3.57 22.50
C LEU A 67 -21.25 -3.60 23.93
N ARG A 68 -20.81 -2.66 24.79
CA ARG A 68 -21.36 -2.54 26.15
C ARG A 68 -22.83 -2.13 26.14
N SER A 69 -23.20 -1.13 25.36
CA SER A 69 -24.60 -0.69 25.24
C SER A 69 -25.51 -1.79 24.70
N TYR A 70 -25.02 -2.60 23.76
CA TYR A 70 -25.77 -3.74 23.23
C TYR A 70 -26.00 -4.84 24.29
N ARG A 71 -25.01 -5.11 25.14
CA ARG A 71 -25.13 -6.09 26.24
C ARG A 71 -26.12 -5.62 27.31
N GLU A 72 -26.04 -4.35 27.72
CA GLU A 72 -26.98 -3.78 28.70
C GLU A 72 -28.44 -3.75 28.18
N THR A 73 -28.63 -3.65 26.86
CA THR A 73 -29.96 -3.76 26.22
C THR A 73 -30.45 -5.21 26.20
N SER A 74 -29.56 -6.17 25.97
CA SER A 74 -29.91 -7.60 25.90
C SER A 74 -30.17 -8.21 27.29
N GLU A 75 -29.56 -7.66 28.35
CA GLU A 75 -29.80 -8.10 29.73
C GLU A 75 -31.13 -7.60 30.31
N ARG A 76 -31.70 -6.51 29.79
CA ARG A 76 -32.94 -5.93 30.33
C ARG A 76 -34.22 -6.59 29.82
N VAL A 77 -34.17 -7.32 28.70
CA VAL A 77 -35.35 -7.98 28.16
C VAL A 77 -34.92 -9.26 27.43
N SER A 78 -35.09 -10.42 28.07
CA SER A 78 -35.24 -11.66 27.31
C SER A 78 -36.48 -11.49 26.44
N PRO A 79 -36.36 -11.49 25.09
CA PRO A 79 -37.51 -11.28 24.21
C PRO A 79 -38.63 -12.29 24.46
N VAL A 80 -38.30 -13.45 25.02
CA VAL A 80 -39.24 -14.50 25.39
C VAL A 80 -39.98 -14.15 26.69
N GLU A 81 -39.30 -13.61 27.69
CA GLU A 81 -39.94 -13.25 28.98
C GLU A 81 -40.91 -12.08 28.83
N SER A 82 -40.57 -11.07 28.04
CA SER A 82 -41.49 -9.95 27.77
C SER A 82 -42.76 -10.39 27.03
N LEU A 83 -42.66 -11.41 26.19
CA LEU A 83 -43.82 -11.95 25.47
C LEU A 83 -44.69 -12.81 26.39
N ILE A 84 -44.09 -13.58 27.31
CA ILE A 84 -44.84 -14.35 28.33
C ILE A 84 -45.63 -13.40 29.24
N GLU A 85 -45.00 -12.29 29.67
CA GLU A 85 -45.63 -11.30 30.54
C GLU A 85 -46.74 -10.50 29.81
N GLN A 86 -46.51 -10.15 28.55
CA GLN A 86 -47.48 -9.44 27.71
C GLN A 86 -48.73 -10.27 27.38
N TYR A 87 -48.59 -11.58 27.22
CA TYR A 87 -49.71 -12.47 26.90
C TYR A 87 -50.34 -13.16 28.12
N GLN A 88 -49.84 -12.90 29.35
CA GLN A 88 -50.31 -13.51 30.60
C GLN A 88 -50.52 -15.03 30.49
N LEU A 89 -49.62 -15.71 29.77
CA LEU A 89 -49.65 -17.16 29.68
C LEU A 89 -49.04 -17.70 30.99
N ASN A 90 -49.93 -18.05 31.91
CA ASN A 90 -49.62 -18.66 33.19
C ASN A 90 -49.36 -20.17 33.04
#